data_AF-C4RGQ4-F1
#
_entry.id   AF-C4RGQ4-F1
#
_cell.length_a   1.000
_cell.length_b   1.000
_cell.length_c   1.000
_cell.angle_alpha   90.00
_cell.angle_beta   90.00
_cell.angle_gamma   90.00
#
_symmetry.space_group_name_H-M   'P 1'
#
loop_
_entity.id
_entity.type
_entity.pdbx_description
1 polymer ?
#
loop_
_entity_poly.entity_id
_entity_poly.type
_entity_poly.pdbx_seq_one_letter_code
_entity_poly.pdbx_strand_id
1 'polypeptide(L)'
;MLPAASAAGVGIIARVPLASGLLSGRYDEHTTFAPNDHRTYNRHGESFDVGETFSGVDFGTGLAAVRRLAPLVGTGRTMAQFALRWVLDQPGVTVVIPGARDAEQARRNAATADLAPLTPDELTAVRDTYDELVRPQVHDRW
;
A
#
# COMPACT_ATOMS: atom_id res chain seq x y z
N MET A 1 -4.40 -9.35 14.80
CA MET A 1 -5.48 -9.75 13.86
C MET A 1 -5.12 -11.00 13.06
N LEU A 2 -4.09 -11.00 12.19
CA LEU A 2 -3.80 -12.13 11.28
C LEU A 2 -3.62 -13.51 11.97
N PRO A 3 -2.86 -13.66 13.08
CA PRO A 3 -2.72 -14.96 13.74
C PRO A 3 -4.04 -15.49 14.31
N ALA A 4 -4.90 -14.60 14.83
CA ALA A 4 -6.20 -14.97 15.38
C ALA A 4 -7.17 -15.44 14.28
N ALA A 5 -7.17 -14.75 13.12
CA ALA A 5 -7.98 -15.16 11.97
C ALA A 5 -7.55 -16.53 11.44
N SER A 6 -6.24 -16.77 11.34
CA SER A 6 -5.69 -18.07 10.95
C SER A 6 -6.08 -19.17 11.92
N ALA A 7 -5.94 -18.95 13.24
CA ALA A 7 -6.35 -19.92 14.26
C ALA A 7 -7.85 -20.23 14.23
N ALA A 8 -8.68 -19.27 13.83
CA ALA A 8 -10.13 -19.42 13.70
C ALA A 8 -10.59 -20.00 12.34
N GLY A 9 -9.67 -20.25 11.39
CA GLY A 9 -10.03 -20.70 10.05
C GLY A 9 -10.77 -19.63 9.22
N VAL A 10 -10.57 -18.35 9.52
CA VAL A 10 -11.24 -17.22 8.87
C VAL A 10 -10.31 -16.56 7.86
N GLY A 11 -10.82 -16.33 6.64
CA GLY A 11 -10.08 -15.62 5.60
C GLY A 11 -10.04 -14.11 5.82
N ILE A 12 -8.95 -13.47 5.41
CA ILE A 12 -8.77 -12.02 5.47
C ILE A 12 -8.81 -11.43 4.06
N ILE A 13 -9.66 -10.40 3.90
CA ILE A 13 -9.74 -9.57 2.69
C ILE A 13 -9.07 -8.23 3.00
N ALA A 14 -7.89 -7.98 2.42
CA ALA A 14 -7.15 -6.74 2.60
C ALA A 14 -7.68 -5.63 1.68
N ARG A 15 -8.26 -4.58 2.29
CA ARG A 15 -8.80 -3.39 1.61
C ARG A 15 -7.82 -2.21 1.63
N VAL A 16 -8.04 -1.25 0.74
CA VAL A 16 -7.18 -0.05 0.55
C VAL A 16 -5.67 -0.38 0.43
N PRO A 17 -5.27 -1.46 -0.28
CA PRO A 17 -3.90 -1.97 -0.23
C PRO A 17 -2.86 -1.05 -0.89
N LEU A 18 -3.30 -0.07 -1.68
CA LEU A 18 -2.45 0.91 -2.33
C LEU A 18 -2.46 2.28 -1.66
N ALA A 19 -3.03 2.38 -0.45
CA ALA A 19 -3.11 3.63 0.34
C ALA A 19 -3.61 4.80 -0.51
N SER A 20 -4.85 4.72 -1.03
CA SER A 20 -5.41 5.76 -1.92
C SER A 20 -4.58 6.08 -3.17
N GLY A 21 -3.79 5.10 -3.66
CA GLY A 21 -2.98 5.19 -4.86
C GLY A 21 -1.54 5.66 -4.62
N LEU A 22 -1.18 6.04 -3.40
CA LEU A 22 0.17 6.46 -3.04
C LEU A 22 1.23 5.43 -3.43
N LEU A 23 0.95 4.15 -3.14
CA LEU A 23 1.86 3.04 -3.44
C LEU A 23 1.87 2.62 -4.92
N SER A 24 1.21 3.36 -5.82
CA SER A 24 1.23 3.01 -7.24
C SER A 24 2.48 3.52 -7.98
N GLY A 25 3.28 4.37 -7.36
CA GLY A 25 4.43 5.02 -8.01
C GLY A 25 4.07 6.07 -9.07
N ARG A 26 2.82 6.57 -9.07
CA ARG A 26 2.35 7.56 -10.07
C ARG A 26 2.34 9.00 -9.56
N TYR A 27 2.58 9.19 -8.27
CA TYR A 27 2.52 10.50 -7.64
C TYR A 27 3.92 11.00 -7.31
N ASP A 28 4.03 12.32 -7.28
CA ASP A 28 5.21 13.10 -6.95
C ASP A 28 4.80 14.34 -6.14
N GLU A 29 5.76 15.17 -5.77
CA GLU A 29 5.57 16.40 -5.00
C GLU A 29 4.70 17.45 -5.70
N HIS A 30 4.55 17.34 -7.01
CA HIS A 30 3.74 18.26 -7.82
C HIS A 30 2.32 17.75 -8.05
N THR A 31 2.05 16.51 -7.64
CA THR A 31 0.73 15.88 -7.78
C THR A 31 -0.28 16.61 -6.90
N THR A 32 -1.32 17.13 -7.55
CA THR A 32 -2.49 17.71 -6.90
C THR A 32 -3.73 16.89 -7.23
N PHE A 33 -4.73 16.93 -6.35
CA PHE A 33 -6.02 16.27 -6.56
C PHE A 33 -7.12 17.34 -6.62
N ALA A 34 -8.24 17.01 -7.26
CA ALA A 34 -9.35 17.94 -7.37
C ALA A 34 -9.90 18.34 -5.98
N PRO A 35 -10.53 19.52 -5.83
CA PRO A 35 -11.06 19.95 -4.53
C PRO A 35 -12.07 18.98 -3.89
N ASN A 36 -12.83 18.26 -4.72
CA ASN A 36 -13.81 17.26 -4.30
C ASN A 36 -13.25 15.83 -4.20
N ASP A 37 -11.94 15.66 -4.34
CA ASP A 37 -11.26 14.38 -4.14
C ASP A 37 -10.94 14.20 -2.65
N HIS A 38 -11.17 13.01 -2.09
CA HIS A 38 -10.94 12.78 -0.66
C HIS A 38 -9.48 12.93 -0.26
N ARG A 39 -8.56 12.73 -1.20
CA ARG A 39 -7.12 12.98 -0.99
C ARG A 39 -6.78 14.46 -0.83
N THR A 40 -7.73 15.34 -1.14
CA THR A 40 -7.70 16.77 -0.87
C THR A 40 -8.45 17.10 0.42
N TYR A 41 -9.75 16.78 0.49
CA TYR A 41 -10.61 17.27 1.58
C TYR A 41 -10.53 16.45 2.88
N ASN A 42 -9.95 15.24 2.85
CA ASN A 42 -9.79 14.36 4.01
C ASN A 42 -8.31 13.98 4.23
N ARG A 43 -7.39 14.86 3.86
CA ARG A 43 -5.95 14.58 3.97
C ARG A 43 -5.50 14.41 5.43
N HIS A 44 -6.19 15.03 6.38
CA HIS A 44 -5.88 14.97 7.80
C HIS A 44 -7.00 14.32 8.63
N GLY A 45 -7.95 13.65 7.98
CA GLY A 45 -9.03 12.92 8.65
C GLY A 45 -10.23 13.77 9.06
N GLU A 46 -10.45 14.91 8.41
CA GLU A 46 -11.47 15.91 8.78
C GLU A 46 -12.91 15.44 8.55
N SER A 47 -13.13 14.50 7.62
CA SER A 47 -14.45 13.97 7.22
C SER A 47 -14.68 12.51 7.62
N PHE A 48 -13.62 11.71 7.61
CA PHE A 48 -13.62 10.29 8.01
C PHE A 48 -12.20 9.88 8.44
N ASP A 49 -12.06 8.68 8.99
CA ASP A 49 -10.82 8.18 9.58
C ASP A 49 -9.58 8.47 8.70
N VAL A 50 -8.53 9.02 9.33
CA VAL A 50 -7.30 9.45 8.65
C VAL A 50 -6.63 8.28 7.91
N GLY A 51 -6.80 7.04 8.39
CA GLY A 51 -6.33 5.81 7.78
C GLY A 51 -6.94 5.52 6.40
N GLU A 52 -8.09 6.08 6.06
CA GLU A 52 -8.70 5.93 4.73
C GLU A 52 -7.94 6.71 3.64
N THR A 53 -7.19 7.74 4.05
CA THR A 53 -6.41 8.59 3.14
C THR A 53 -4.92 8.40 3.40
N PHE A 54 -4.22 7.78 2.45
CA PHE A 54 -2.80 7.49 2.57
C PHE A 54 -2.40 6.71 3.83
N SER A 55 -3.33 5.92 4.40
CA SER A 55 -3.12 5.20 5.67
C SER A 55 -2.80 6.11 6.85
N GLY A 56 -3.19 7.39 6.79
CA GLY A 56 -2.91 8.41 7.80
C GLY A 56 -1.48 8.93 7.81
N VAL A 57 -0.66 8.53 6.84
CA VAL A 57 0.73 8.97 6.65
C VAL A 57 0.73 10.30 5.90
N ASP A 58 1.61 11.22 6.31
CA ASP A 58 1.86 12.43 5.54
C ASP A 58 2.23 12.09 4.08
N PHE A 59 1.67 12.84 3.12
CA PHE A 59 1.82 12.54 1.70
C PHE A 59 3.29 12.59 1.26
N GLY A 60 4.05 13.58 1.73
CA GLY A 60 5.48 13.71 1.41
C GLY A 60 6.31 12.56 1.97
N THR A 61 6.00 12.14 3.20
CA THR A 61 6.60 10.94 3.81
C THR A 61 6.29 9.68 3.00
N GLY A 62 5.03 9.53 2.58
CA GLY A 62 4.59 8.45 1.70
C GLY A 62 5.37 8.40 0.39
N LEU A 63 5.57 9.56 -0.26
CA LEU A 63 6.37 9.68 -1.47
C LEU A 63 7.84 9.31 -1.23
N ALA A 64 8.41 9.72 -0.08
CA ALA A 64 9.77 9.36 0.30
C ALA A 64 9.91 7.83 0.49
N ALA A 65 8.95 7.18 1.13
CA ALA A 65 8.92 5.72 1.26
C ALA A 65 8.83 5.02 -0.11
N VAL A 66 7.97 5.49 -1.00
CA VAL A 66 7.85 4.96 -2.37
C VAL A 66 9.17 5.12 -3.13
N ARG A 67 9.83 6.29 -3.06
CA ARG A 67 11.14 6.50 -3.68
C ARG A 67 12.22 5.58 -3.14
N ARG A 68 12.24 5.34 -1.82
CA ARG A 68 13.22 4.44 -1.20
C ARG A 68 13.07 3.00 -1.69
N LEU A 69 11.84 2.55 -1.93
CA LEU A 69 11.55 1.19 -2.40
C LEU A 69 11.61 1.04 -3.92
N ALA A 70 11.45 2.13 -4.69
CA ALA A 70 11.39 2.09 -6.15
C ALA A 70 12.58 1.35 -6.82
N PRO A 71 13.84 1.50 -6.39
CA PRO A 71 14.97 0.76 -6.98
C PRO A 71 14.86 -0.76 -6.85
N LEU A 72 14.13 -1.26 -5.84
CA LEU A 72 13.96 -2.69 -5.55
C LEU A 72 12.81 -3.32 -6.37
N VAL A 73 11.96 -2.52 -6.99
CA VAL A 73 10.86 -3.01 -7.81
C VAL A 73 11.39 -3.79 -9.02
N GLY A 74 12.53 -3.35 -9.56
CA GLY A 74 13.12 -3.90 -10.77
C GLY A 74 12.30 -3.58 -12.03
N THR A 75 12.56 -4.30 -13.12
CA THR A 75 11.88 -4.09 -14.42
C THR A 75 10.74 -5.08 -14.67
N GLY A 76 10.63 -6.15 -13.90
CA GLY A 76 9.66 -7.23 -14.11
C GLY A 76 8.27 -6.99 -13.52
N ARG A 77 8.07 -5.89 -12.78
CA ARG A 77 6.81 -5.56 -12.12
C ARG A 77 6.69 -4.05 -11.90
N THR A 78 5.48 -3.60 -11.62
CA THR A 78 5.20 -2.20 -11.24
C THR A 78 5.28 -2.02 -9.73
N MET A 79 5.43 -0.77 -9.26
CA MET A 79 5.38 -0.45 -7.82
C MET A 79 4.05 -0.89 -7.18
N ALA A 80 2.93 -0.75 -7.91
CA ALA A 80 1.64 -1.23 -7.44
C ALA A 80 1.65 -2.75 -7.23
N GLN A 81 2.21 -3.52 -8.18
CA GLN A 81 2.33 -4.97 -8.04
C GLN A 81 3.30 -5.36 -6.92
N PHE A 82 4.39 -4.62 -6.71
CA PHE A 82 5.31 -4.82 -5.58
C PHE A 82 4.55 -4.69 -4.24
N ALA A 83 3.77 -3.62 -4.07
CA ALA A 83 2.97 -3.39 -2.86
C ALA A 83 1.88 -4.46 -2.67
N LEU A 84 1.16 -4.82 -3.74
CA LEU A 84 0.14 -5.87 -3.68
C LEU A 84 0.73 -7.25 -3.38
N ARG A 85 1.91 -7.55 -3.93
CA ARG A 85 2.62 -8.79 -3.66
C ARG A 85 3.01 -8.87 -2.19
N TRP A 86 3.48 -7.76 -1.60
CA TRP A 86 3.83 -7.72 -0.18
C TRP A 86 2.64 -8.03 0.72
N VAL A 87 1.45 -7.51 0.38
CA VAL A 87 0.21 -7.81 1.11
C VAL A 87 -0.17 -9.29 0.97
N LEU A 88 -0.07 -9.84 -0.24
CA LEU A 88 -0.38 -11.26 -0.51
C LEU A 88 0.61 -12.22 0.18
N ASP A 89 1.87 -11.81 0.36
CA ASP A 89 2.88 -12.62 1.03
C ASP A 89 2.69 -12.67 2.56
N GLN A 90 1.79 -11.86 3.13
CA GLN A 90 1.57 -11.87 4.58
C GLN A 90 0.84 -13.15 5.04
N PRO A 91 1.38 -13.87 6.05
CA PRO A 91 0.69 -15.03 6.61
C PRO A 91 -0.71 -14.67 7.12
N GLY A 92 -1.72 -15.38 6.62
CA GLY A 92 -3.12 -15.19 7.00
C GLY A 92 -3.91 -14.22 6.10
N VAL A 93 -3.28 -13.55 5.13
CA VAL A 93 -4.01 -12.82 4.08
C VAL A 93 -4.53 -13.80 3.04
N THR A 94 -5.83 -13.75 2.73
CA THR A 94 -6.46 -14.64 1.76
C THR A 94 -6.65 -13.95 0.41
N VAL A 95 -7.09 -12.70 0.42
CA VAL A 95 -7.36 -11.91 -0.79
C VAL A 95 -6.95 -10.47 -0.56
N VAL A 96 -6.43 -9.82 -1.60
CA VAL A 96 -6.24 -8.37 -1.67
C VAL A 96 -7.19 -7.79 -2.71
N ILE A 97 -7.88 -6.69 -2.39
CA ILE A 97 -8.86 -6.04 -3.29
C ILE A 97 -8.41 -4.62 -3.69
N PRO A 98 -7.49 -4.48 -4.65
CA PRO A 98 -7.07 -3.17 -5.14
C PRO A 98 -8.15 -2.52 -6.02
N GLY A 99 -8.26 -1.20 -5.91
CA GLY A 99 -9.06 -0.41 -6.85
C GLY A 99 -8.41 -0.35 -8.24
N ALA A 100 -9.23 -0.19 -9.27
CA ALA A 100 -8.82 0.02 -10.66
C ALA A 100 -9.73 1.05 -11.33
N ARG A 101 -9.16 1.94 -12.14
CA ARG A 101 -9.91 2.95 -12.91
C ARG A 101 -10.26 2.51 -14.32
N ASP A 102 -9.62 1.44 -14.79
CA ASP A 102 -9.78 0.89 -16.13
C ASP A 102 -9.48 -0.62 -16.13
N ALA A 103 -9.83 -1.29 -17.24
CA ALA A 103 -9.68 -2.73 -17.38
C ALA A 103 -8.21 -3.19 -17.41
N GLU A 104 -7.29 -2.34 -17.86
CA GLU A 104 -5.87 -2.68 -17.89
C GLU A 104 -5.28 -2.72 -16.48
N GLN A 105 -5.61 -1.74 -15.64
CA GLN A 105 -5.27 -1.73 -14.22
C GLN A 105 -5.81 -2.96 -13.51
N ALA A 106 -7.07 -3.34 -13.77
CA ALA A 106 -7.65 -4.55 -13.19
C ALA A 106 -6.85 -5.81 -13.57
N ARG A 107 -6.50 -5.96 -14.85
CA ARG A 107 -5.67 -7.10 -15.33
C ARG A 107 -4.27 -7.09 -14.71
N ARG A 108 -3.60 -5.94 -14.66
CA ARG A 108 -2.26 -5.81 -14.04
C ARG A 108 -2.27 -6.12 -12.54
N ASN A 109 -3.30 -5.66 -11.84
CA ASN A 109 -3.50 -5.97 -10.42
C ASN A 109 -3.68 -7.48 -10.22
N ALA A 110 -4.52 -8.13 -11.04
CA ALA A 110 -4.76 -9.58 -10.97
C ALA A 110 -3.48 -10.39 -11.23
N ALA A 111 -2.68 -10.00 -12.21
CA ALA A 111 -1.41 -10.64 -12.54
C ALA A 111 -0.35 -10.59 -11.41
N THR A 112 -0.58 -9.83 -10.34
CA THR A 112 0.29 -9.85 -9.15
C THR A 112 0.37 -11.24 -8.52
N ALA A 113 -0.71 -12.01 -8.57
CA ALA A 113 -0.78 -13.36 -7.99
C ALA A 113 0.25 -14.32 -8.60
N ASP A 114 0.62 -14.10 -9.88
CA ASP A 114 1.56 -14.93 -10.63
C ASP A 114 3.03 -14.52 -10.44
N LEU A 115 3.29 -13.40 -9.76
CA LEU A 115 4.66 -12.95 -9.49
C LEU A 115 5.35 -13.86 -8.46
N ALA A 116 6.68 -13.81 -8.40
CA ALA A 116 7.40 -14.43 -7.30
C ALA A 116 7.13 -13.68 -5.97
N PRO A 117 7.19 -14.37 -4.82
CA PRO A 117 7.27 -13.72 -3.52
C PRO A 117 8.40 -12.69 -3.48
N LEU A 118 8.25 -11.67 -2.64
CA LEU A 118 9.34 -10.73 -2.38
C LEU A 118 10.55 -11.46 -1.78
N THR A 119 11.74 -11.00 -2.17
CA THR A 119 13.00 -11.55 -1.66
C THR A 119 13.23 -11.12 -0.20
N PRO A 120 14.09 -11.82 0.55
CA PRO A 120 14.45 -11.40 1.92
C PRO A 120 15.00 -9.97 2.01
N ASP A 121 15.74 -9.52 1.00
CA ASP A 121 16.29 -8.16 0.94
C ASP A 121 15.18 -7.13 0.72
N GLU A 122 14.23 -7.42 -0.16
CA GLU A 122 13.07 -6.57 -0.40
C GLU A 122 12.18 -6.45 0.85
N LEU A 123 11.94 -7.58 1.53
CA LEU A 123 11.19 -7.62 2.79
C LEU A 123 11.90 -6.82 3.89
N THR A 124 13.23 -6.90 3.96
CA THR A 124 14.03 -6.11 4.89
C THR A 124 13.93 -4.62 4.58
N ALA A 125 14.07 -4.23 3.31
CA ALA A 125 13.92 -2.83 2.92
C ALA A 125 12.52 -2.27 3.19
N VAL A 126 11.45 -3.06 3.00
CA VAL A 126 10.08 -2.67 3.36
C VAL A 126 9.96 -2.44 4.85
N ARG A 127 10.49 -3.35 5.68
CA ARG A 127 10.48 -3.22 7.14
C ARG A 127 11.25 -1.97 7.59
N ASP A 128 12.46 -1.77 7.09
CA ASP A 128 13.31 -0.64 7.49
C ASP A 128 12.68 0.69 7.05
N THR A 129 12.11 0.74 5.83
CA THR A 129 11.35 1.91 5.35
C THR A 129 10.14 2.20 6.24
N TYR A 130 9.41 1.16 6.65
CA TYR A 130 8.29 1.31 7.57
C TYR A 130 8.75 1.83 8.93
N ASP A 131 9.76 1.19 9.54
CA ASP A 131 10.24 1.52 10.88
C ASP A 131 10.79 2.94 10.98
N GLU A 132 11.49 3.41 9.94
CA GLU A 132 12.13 4.72 9.95
C GLU A 132 11.18 5.86 9.54
N LEU A 133 10.33 5.65 8.53
CA LEU A 133 9.53 6.74 7.94
C LEU A 133 8.07 6.72 8.36
N VAL A 134 7.47 5.52 8.48
CA VAL A 134 6.02 5.37 8.61
C VAL A 134 5.60 5.16 10.06
N ARG A 135 6.28 4.25 10.77
CA ARG A 135 6.01 3.89 12.17
C ARG A 135 5.89 5.11 13.08
N PRO A 136 6.78 6.13 13.03
CA PRO A 136 6.69 7.29 13.92
C PRO A 136 5.41 8.13 13.75
N GLN A 137 4.67 7.97 12.65
CA GLN A 137 3.48 8.78 12.35
C GLN A 137 2.17 8.08 12.69
N VAL A 138 2.13 6.74 12.54
CA VAL A 138 0.85 6.01 12.53
C VAL A 138 0.83 4.75 13.39
N HIS A 139 1.97 4.23 13.88
CA HIS A 139 1.97 2.94 14.56
C HIS A 139 1.17 2.96 15.86
N ASP A 140 1.27 4.04 16.64
CA ASP A 140 0.55 4.18 17.91
C ASP A 140 -0.95 4.49 17.75
N ARG A 141 -1.43 4.61 16.50
CA ARG A 141 -2.86 4.85 16.21
C ARG A 141 -3.67 3.56 16.16
N TRP A 142 -3.04 2.37 16.14
CA TRP A 142 -3.67 1.08 15.85
C TRP A 142 -3.21 -0.06 16.76
#